data_AF-A0A8B8R1E8-F1
#
_entry.id   AF-A0A8B8R1E8-F1
#
_cell.length_a   1.000
_cell.length_b   1.000
_cell.length_c   1.000
_cell.angle_alpha   90.00
_cell.angle_beta   90.00
_cell.angle_gamma   90.00
#
_symmetry.space_group_name_H-M   'P 1'
#
loop_
_entity.id
_entity.type
_entity.pdbx_description
1 polymer ?
#
loop_
_entity_poly.entity_id
_entity_poly.type
_entity_poly.pdbx_seq_one_letter_code
_entity_poly.pdbx_strand_id
1 'polypeptide(L)'
;MKSHFLSAPRIAFQSQFNNHATMKNNKPSQPKKKSARMKVNASDNDSPGKKRPRRERNPPKALTLGQESEAPDIEDFSFTREEVSGVRASLLEWYDLNGRDLPWRTRGSEGNTGNAQEDKDEEEDRRAYGVWVSEVMLQQTRVQTVIDYYNRWMLKWPSLHHLASASLEEVNEMWAGLGYYRRARFLLEGAQMIVAGGEGFPRTVGALRKIPGIGDYTAGAIASIAFNEVVPVVDGNVVRVLARLKAISANPKDSATVKSFWKLAAQLVDPDRPGDFNQSLMELGATACTPLNPSCFSCPISIQCQALSISRKDESVTVTDYPSKGVKTKQREEFSAVCVVQILRGEDAFASDSSESGYLLVKRPDEGLLAGLWEFPSVMLKDEADSDARREAIDHFLEQSFGLNSTICIPITREDVGDFVHIFSHIRLRIFVELLVLRLKDETSFFRKHGKKTLTWKYVDSEALSSLGLTSGVRKVYAAVEKFKKNSLPKCSQPRRRSRLKQ
;
A
#
# COMPACT_ATOMS: atom_id res chain seq x y z
N MET A 1 2.35 37.84 54.92
CA MET A 1 0.90 37.74 54.60
C MET A 1 0.69 36.46 53.80
N LYS A 2 -0.17 35.56 54.32
CA LYS A 2 -0.91 34.40 53.76
C LYS A 2 -0.60 34.02 52.29
N SER A 3 -0.42 32.75 51.90
CA SER A 3 -1.26 31.60 52.25
C SER A 3 -0.59 30.24 52.01
N HIS A 4 -0.96 29.30 52.88
CA HIS A 4 -0.67 27.86 52.92
C HIS A 4 -0.92 27.06 51.64
N PHE A 5 -0.13 26.00 51.43
CA PHE A 5 -0.66 24.69 50.99
C PHE A 5 0.04 23.56 51.76
N LEU A 6 -0.81 22.63 52.24
CA LEU A 6 -0.53 21.54 53.14
C LEU A 6 0.06 20.31 52.43
N SER A 7 0.76 19.52 53.24
CA SER A 7 1.48 18.27 52.97
C SER A 7 0.60 17.04 52.69
N ALA A 8 1.03 16.22 51.71
CA ALA A 8 1.15 14.73 51.69
C ALA A 8 -0.12 13.86 51.94
N PRO A 9 -0.21 12.61 51.42
CA PRO A 9 0.77 11.55 51.66
C PRO A 9 1.19 10.67 50.47
N ARG A 10 2.42 10.15 50.61
CA ARG A 10 2.98 8.99 49.92
C ARG A 10 2.14 7.75 50.19
N ILE A 11 1.80 6.99 49.14
CA ILE A 11 1.40 5.58 49.27
C ILE A 11 2.47 4.76 48.54
N ALA A 12 3.24 4.02 49.34
CA ALA A 12 4.06 2.91 48.90
C ALA A 12 3.17 1.67 48.78
N PHE A 13 3.35 0.87 47.72
CA PHE A 13 2.97 -0.54 47.76
C PHE A 13 4.09 -1.40 47.19
N GLN A 14 4.42 -2.40 47.99
CA GLN A 14 5.54 -3.31 47.91
C GLN A 14 5.41 -4.30 46.75
N SER A 15 6.59 -4.65 46.21
CA SER A 15 6.90 -5.90 45.55
C SER A 15 6.65 -7.11 46.45
N GLN A 16 6.01 -8.15 45.94
CA GLN A 16 6.27 -9.53 46.37
C GLN A 16 6.40 -10.45 45.15
N PHE A 17 7.61 -11.00 45.05
CA PHE A 17 7.99 -12.20 44.32
C PHE A 17 7.43 -13.45 45.00
N ASN A 18 6.99 -14.42 44.20
CA ASN A 18 7.36 -15.85 44.21
C ASN A 18 6.17 -16.75 43.89
N ASN A 19 6.30 -17.50 42.79
CA ASN A 19 6.28 -18.95 42.88
C ASN A 19 7.11 -19.55 41.72
N HIS A 20 8.08 -20.37 42.12
CA HIS A 20 9.04 -21.06 41.28
C HIS A 20 8.57 -22.52 41.08
N ALA A 21 8.81 -23.01 39.87
CA ALA A 21 9.15 -24.40 39.51
C ALA A 21 8.06 -25.49 39.55
N THR A 22 7.80 -26.10 38.38
CA THR A 22 8.46 -27.37 38.03
C THR A 22 8.32 -27.71 36.54
N MET A 23 9.45 -28.02 35.92
CA MET A 23 9.56 -28.62 34.59
C MET A 23 8.98 -30.04 34.58
N LYS A 24 8.22 -30.41 33.54
CA LYS A 24 8.24 -31.77 32.98
C LYS A 24 8.12 -31.72 31.46
N ASN A 25 9.17 -32.25 30.82
CA ASN A 25 9.25 -32.64 29.42
C ASN A 25 8.04 -33.48 28.99
N ASN A 26 7.49 -33.22 27.80
CA ASN A 26 7.11 -34.28 26.86
C ASN A 26 6.77 -33.72 25.46
N LYS A 27 7.58 -34.12 24.47
CA LYS A 27 7.24 -34.06 23.04
C LYS A 27 6.05 -34.98 22.75
N PRO A 28 5.17 -34.61 21.80
CA PRO A 28 4.46 -35.59 21.00
C PRO A 28 4.90 -35.53 19.53
N SER A 29 5.24 -36.72 19.06
CA SER A 29 5.56 -37.14 17.71
C SER A 29 4.46 -36.88 16.68
N GLN A 30 4.89 -36.57 15.46
CA GLN A 30 4.07 -36.47 14.25
C GLN A 30 3.33 -37.79 13.91
N PRO A 31 2.09 -37.74 13.39
CA PRO A 31 1.47 -38.89 12.75
C PRO A 31 1.70 -38.88 11.23
N LYS A 32 2.31 -39.97 10.75
CA LYS A 32 2.42 -40.36 9.34
C LYS A 32 1.03 -40.65 8.75
N LYS A 33 0.60 -39.92 7.71
CA LYS A 33 -0.56 -40.29 6.88
C LYS A 33 -0.13 -41.27 5.80
N LYS A 34 -0.58 -42.53 5.92
CA LYS A 34 -0.54 -43.55 4.87
C LYS A 34 -1.69 -43.29 3.88
N SER A 35 -1.42 -43.26 2.58
CA SER A 35 -2.45 -43.25 1.54
C SER A 35 -2.93 -44.68 1.29
N ALA A 36 -4.24 -44.89 1.40
CA ALA A 36 -4.91 -46.12 1.01
C ALA A 36 -5.52 -45.93 -0.38
N ARG A 37 -5.15 -46.81 -1.31
CA ARG A 37 -5.62 -46.88 -2.69
C ARG A 37 -6.80 -47.85 -2.74
N MET A 38 -8.02 -47.36 -2.90
CA MET A 38 -9.21 -48.18 -3.17
C MET A 38 -9.22 -48.59 -4.65
N LYS A 39 -9.32 -49.90 -4.89
CA LYS A 39 -9.70 -50.52 -6.17
C LYS A 39 -11.22 -50.71 -6.15
N VAL A 40 -11.89 -50.35 -7.25
CA VAL A 40 -13.26 -50.79 -7.54
C VAL A 40 -13.28 -51.31 -8.98
N ASN A 41 -13.77 -52.54 -9.14
CA ASN A 41 -14.02 -53.23 -10.41
C ASN A 41 -15.47 -52.96 -10.86
N ALA A 42 -15.69 -52.82 -12.17
CA ALA A 42 -16.94 -53.10 -12.91
C ALA A 42 -16.60 -52.98 -14.42
N SER A 43 -16.45 -54.09 -15.16
CA SER A 43 -17.45 -54.89 -15.90
C SER A 43 -17.93 -54.26 -17.21
N ASP A 44 -17.73 -55.03 -18.28
CA ASP A 44 -17.86 -54.74 -19.72
C ASP A 44 -19.27 -54.46 -20.25
N ASN A 45 -19.36 -53.69 -21.36
CA ASN A 45 -20.20 -54.04 -22.51
C ASN A 45 -19.82 -53.24 -23.79
N ASP A 46 -19.82 -53.99 -24.90
CA ASP A 46 -19.71 -53.75 -26.36
C ASP A 46 -20.40 -52.47 -26.92
N SER A 47 -20.12 -51.81 -28.07
CA SER A 47 -19.41 -52.11 -29.35
C SER A 47 -19.33 -50.80 -30.23
N PRO A 48 -18.88 -50.74 -31.52
CA PRO A 48 -17.70 -49.96 -31.92
C PRO A 48 -17.90 -48.82 -32.96
N GLY A 49 -16.93 -47.90 -33.03
CA GLY A 49 -16.81 -46.86 -34.08
C GLY A 49 -15.36 -46.54 -34.47
N LYS A 50 -15.04 -46.62 -35.77
CA LYS A 50 -13.70 -46.58 -36.40
C LYS A 50 -13.03 -45.17 -36.44
N LYS A 51 -11.69 -45.20 -36.62
CA LYS A 51 -10.70 -44.21 -37.20
C LYS A 51 -9.80 -43.57 -36.12
N ARG A 52 -8.45 -43.49 -36.17
CA ARG A 52 -7.34 -43.64 -37.15
C ARG A 52 -6.03 -43.90 -36.33
N PRO A 53 -4.93 -44.44 -36.91
CA PRO A 53 -3.76 -44.87 -36.12
C PRO A 53 -2.86 -43.70 -35.69
N ARG A 54 -2.42 -43.76 -34.43
CA ARG A 54 -1.53 -42.80 -33.76
C ARG A 54 -0.09 -43.28 -33.92
N ARG A 55 0.78 -42.45 -34.50
CA ARG A 55 2.24 -42.67 -34.60
C ARG A 55 2.83 -42.95 -33.22
N GLU A 56 3.48 -44.09 -33.07
CA GLU A 56 4.37 -44.39 -31.93
C GLU A 56 5.55 -43.43 -31.95
N ARG A 57 5.74 -42.67 -30.85
CA ARG A 57 6.99 -41.99 -30.54
C ARG A 57 7.68 -42.80 -29.45
N ASN A 58 8.81 -43.40 -29.79
CA ASN A 58 9.74 -43.99 -28.84
C ASN A 58 10.13 -42.97 -27.76
N PRO A 59 10.19 -43.35 -26.47
CA PRO A 59 10.68 -42.46 -25.43
C PRO A 59 12.20 -42.24 -25.61
N PRO A 60 12.71 -41.01 -25.45
CA PRO A 60 14.15 -40.79 -25.50
C PRO A 60 14.82 -41.44 -24.28
N LYS A 61 15.92 -42.14 -24.57
CA LYS A 61 16.80 -42.84 -23.62
C LYS A 61 17.24 -41.91 -22.49
N ALA A 62 17.20 -42.44 -21.26
CA ALA A 62 17.81 -41.85 -20.09
C ALA A 62 19.31 -41.63 -20.35
N LEU A 63 19.73 -40.36 -20.34
CA LEU A 63 21.13 -39.99 -20.19
C LEU A 63 21.41 -39.86 -18.69
N THR A 64 22.38 -40.65 -18.27
CA THR A 64 22.98 -40.76 -16.95
C THR A 64 23.31 -39.41 -16.31
N LEU A 65 22.91 -39.28 -15.05
CA LEU A 65 23.41 -38.26 -14.12
C LEU A 65 24.94 -38.32 -14.05
N GLY A 66 25.58 -37.18 -14.20
CA GLY A 66 26.98 -36.96 -13.90
C GLY A 66 27.27 -35.48 -13.86
N GLN A 67 27.77 -35.01 -12.72
CA GLN A 67 28.12 -33.63 -12.36
C GLN A 67 26.93 -32.75 -11.89
N GLU A 68 26.54 -32.97 -10.63
CA GLU A 68 26.03 -31.89 -9.79
C GLU A 68 27.11 -30.79 -9.73
N SER A 69 26.89 -29.67 -10.40
CA SER A 69 27.60 -28.44 -10.08
C SER A 69 27.08 -27.99 -8.72
N GLU A 70 27.91 -28.07 -7.68
CA GLU A 70 27.63 -27.43 -6.41
C GLU A 70 27.34 -25.95 -6.70
N ALA A 71 26.09 -25.54 -6.51
CA ALA A 71 25.77 -24.12 -6.50
C ALA A 71 26.59 -23.51 -5.36
N PRO A 72 27.35 -22.41 -5.60
CA PRO A 72 28.19 -21.81 -4.58
C PRO A 72 27.36 -21.55 -3.32
N ASP A 73 27.91 -21.96 -2.18
CA ASP A 73 27.23 -21.86 -0.91
C ASP A 73 26.93 -20.38 -0.64
N ILE A 74 25.82 -20.09 0.05
CA ILE A 74 25.29 -18.72 0.22
C ILE A 74 26.31 -17.77 0.91
N GLU A 75 27.36 -18.31 1.52
CA GLU A 75 28.46 -17.59 2.15
C GLU A 75 29.55 -17.07 1.17
N ASP A 76 29.60 -17.55 -0.08
CA ASP A 76 30.67 -17.23 -1.05
C ASP A 76 30.51 -15.90 -1.79
N PHE A 77 29.33 -15.26 -1.71
CA PHE A 77 29.11 -13.97 -2.37
C PHE A 77 29.73 -12.83 -1.55
N SER A 78 30.94 -12.43 -1.92
CA SER A 78 31.64 -11.27 -1.35
C SER A 78 32.20 -10.36 -2.45
N PHE A 79 32.48 -9.11 -2.11
CA PHE A 79 33.21 -8.18 -2.97
C PHE A 79 34.68 -8.11 -2.55
N THR A 80 35.60 -8.12 -3.51
CA THR A 80 37.01 -7.78 -3.20
C THR A 80 37.13 -6.28 -2.94
N ARG A 81 38.24 -5.84 -2.31
CA ARG A 81 38.45 -4.41 -2.03
C ARG A 81 38.49 -3.57 -3.31
N GLU A 82 39.07 -4.12 -4.37
CA GLU A 82 39.18 -3.48 -5.68
C GLU A 82 37.80 -3.37 -6.34
N GLU A 83 36.97 -4.42 -6.25
CA GLU A 83 35.58 -4.36 -6.72
C GLU A 83 34.78 -3.31 -5.95
N VAL A 84 34.89 -3.27 -4.62
CA VAL A 84 34.20 -2.28 -3.78
C VAL A 84 34.59 -0.86 -4.19
N SER A 85 35.90 -0.58 -4.30
CA SER A 85 36.39 0.75 -4.68
C SER A 85 35.94 1.15 -6.08
N GLY A 86 35.98 0.23 -7.04
CA GLY A 86 35.55 0.48 -8.42
C GLY A 86 34.05 0.74 -8.51
N VAL A 87 33.23 -0.05 -7.81
CA VAL A 87 31.77 0.15 -7.77
C VAL A 87 31.42 1.49 -7.13
N ARG A 88 32.02 1.85 -6.00
CA ARG A 88 31.78 3.14 -5.32
C ARG A 88 32.10 4.32 -6.22
N ALA A 89 33.31 4.36 -6.78
CA ALA A 89 33.75 5.47 -7.62
C ALA A 89 32.87 5.65 -8.86
N SER A 90 32.67 4.59 -9.66
CA SER A 90 31.89 4.69 -10.89
C SER A 90 30.40 4.99 -10.64
N LEU A 91 29.84 4.47 -9.56
CA LEU A 91 28.43 4.67 -9.26
C LEU A 91 28.14 6.07 -8.72
N LEU A 92 29.00 6.61 -7.85
CA LEU A 92 28.87 7.97 -7.33
C LEU A 92 29.10 9.02 -8.42
N GLU A 93 30.14 8.86 -9.25
CA GLU A 93 30.38 9.75 -10.40
C GLU A 93 29.18 9.77 -11.36
N TRP A 94 28.64 8.60 -11.68
CA TRP A 94 27.44 8.50 -12.49
C TRP A 94 26.24 9.19 -11.85
N TYR A 95 26.05 9.00 -10.53
CA TYR A 95 24.91 9.57 -9.81
C TYR A 95 24.97 11.09 -9.72
N ASP A 96 26.16 11.67 -9.56
CA ASP A 96 26.33 13.13 -9.56
C ASP A 96 25.91 13.76 -10.90
N LEU A 97 26.01 13.02 -12.01
CA LEU A 97 25.62 13.48 -13.34
C LEU A 97 24.19 13.08 -13.76
N ASN A 98 23.66 11.97 -13.24
CA ASN A 98 22.43 11.34 -13.74
C ASN A 98 21.32 11.22 -12.68
N GLY A 99 21.58 11.58 -11.43
CA GLY A 99 20.59 11.59 -10.37
C GLY A 99 19.42 12.51 -10.74
N ARG A 100 18.21 11.95 -10.79
CA ARG A 100 17.01 12.78 -11.06
C ARG A 100 16.83 13.82 -9.96
N ASP A 101 16.53 15.04 -10.38
CA ASP A 101 16.07 16.10 -9.50
C ASP A 101 14.65 15.75 -8.99
N LEU A 102 14.55 15.54 -7.68
CA LEU A 102 13.32 15.12 -7.01
C LEU A 102 13.11 16.02 -5.78
N PRO A 103 11.86 16.41 -5.45
CA PRO A 103 11.60 17.37 -4.38
C PRO A 103 12.12 16.97 -2.99
N TRP A 104 12.29 15.68 -2.74
CA TRP A 104 12.84 15.14 -1.48
C TRP A 104 14.36 14.92 -1.49
N ARG A 105 15.02 15.21 -2.62
CA ARG A 105 16.49 15.17 -2.77
C ARG A 105 17.14 16.53 -2.66
N THR A 106 16.37 17.60 -2.51
CA THR A 106 16.90 18.96 -2.37
C THR A 106 17.87 19.00 -1.20
N ARG A 107 19.13 19.34 -1.50
CA ARG A 107 20.14 19.57 -0.47
C ARG A 107 19.76 20.86 0.26
N GLY A 108 19.94 20.85 1.57
CA GLY A 108 19.71 22.01 2.43
C GLY A 108 20.32 23.28 1.83
N SER A 109 19.63 24.42 1.98
CA SER A 109 20.22 25.69 1.55
C SER A 109 21.37 25.98 2.48
N GLU A 110 22.55 26.32 1.96
CA GLU A 110 23.63 26.87 2.77
C GLU A 110 23.16 28.22 3.36
N GLY A 111 22.48 28.13 4.50
CA GLY A 111 21.95 29.25 5.26
C GLY A 111 23.08 29.91 6.02
N ASN A 112 23.48 31.08 5.55
CA ASN A 112 24.39 31.98 6.24
C ASN A 112 23.65 32.63 7.43
N THR A 113 24.36 32.80 8.55
CA THR A 113 24.04 33.61 9.76
C THR A 113 23.31 32.97 10.96
N GLY A 114 24.06 32.84 12.08
CA GLY A 114 23.56 33.03 13.46
C GLY A 114 23.18 31.78 14.30
N ASN A 115 24.12 31.25 15.09
CA ASN A 115 24.02 30.04 15.95
C ASN A 115 24.03 28.71 15.18
N ALA A 116 25.14 28.47 14.48
CA ALA A 116 25.35 27.43 13.46
C ALA A 116 25.03 25.98 13.85
N GLN A 117 24.89 25.65 15.13
CA GLN A 117 24.60 24.27 15.56
C GLN A 117 23.09 24.01 15.67
N GLU A 118 22.32 24.93 16.26
CA GLU A 118 20.87 24.78 16.40
C GLU A 118 20.18 24.86 15.03
N ASP A 119 20.60 25.80 14.17
CA ASP A 119 20.11 25.92 12.79
C ASP A 119 20.36 24.64 11.98
N LYS A 120 21.52 24.02 12.21
CA LYS A 120 21.92 22.78 11.54
C LYS A 120 21.10 21.59 12.01
N ASP A 121 20.85 21.47 13.31
CA ASP A 121 20.04 20.39 13.86
C ASP A 121 18.58 20.49 13.38
N GLU A 122 18.01 21.70 13.32
CA GLU A 122 16.67 21.91 12.76
C GLU A 122 16.59 21.65 11.25
N GLU A 123 17.64 21.96 10.49
CA GLU A 123 17.72 21.65 9.07
C GLU A 123 17.84 20.13 8.82
N GLU A 124 18.69 19.45 9.59
CA GLU A 124 18.84 17.99 9.53
C GLU A 124 17.54 17.28 9.92
N ASP A 125 16.82 17.76 10.94
CA ASP A 125 15.51 17.23 11.34
C ASP A 125 14.45 17.45 10.24
N ARG A 126 14.43 18.62 9.60
CA ARG A 126 13.55 18.89 8.44
C ARG A 126 13.89 17.99 7.25
N ARG A 127 15.18 17.77 6.98
CA ARG A 127 15.65 16.85 5.94
C ARG A 127 15.25 15.42 6.25
N ALA A 128 15.45 14.95 7.48
CA ALA A 128 15.07 13.62 7.93
C ALA A 128 13.56 13.40 7.83
N TYR A 129 12.76 14.41 8.19
CA TYR A 129 11.31 14.39 8.01
C TYR A 129 10.91 14.30 6.53
N GLY A 130 11.50 15.13 5.65
CA GLY A 130 11.26 15.07 4.21
C GLY A 130 11.60 13.69 3.62
N VAL A 131 12.77 13.15 3.95
CA VAL A 131 13.20 11.80 3.55
C VAL A 131 12.22 10.75 4.07
N TRP A 132 11.84 10.80 5.35
CA TRP A 132 10.91 9.83 5.92
C TRP A 132 9.55 9.84 5.20
N VAL A 133 8.98 11.03 4.94
CA VAL A 133 7.73 11.18 4.19
C VAL A 133 7.87 10.60 2.79
N SER A 134 8.92 10.95 2.04
CA SER A 134 9.11 10.45 0.68
C SER A 134 9.29 8.94 0.64
N GLU A 135 10.10 8.38 1.53
CA GLU A 135 10.35 6.94 1.60
C GLU A 135 9.08 6.17 1.91
N VAL A 136 8.26 6.67 2.84
CA VAL A 136 6.97 6.04 3.13
C VAL A 136 6.01 6.16 1.95
N MET A 137 5.95 7.28 1.25
CA MET A 137 5.12 7.44 0.04
C MET A 137 5.57 6.50 -1.10
N LEU A 138 6.88 6.35 -1.32
CA LEU A 138 7.47 5.55 -2.40
C LEU A 138 7.30 4.04 -2.22
N GLN A 139 6.94 3.56 -1.02
CA GLN A 139 6.61 2.16 -0.81
C GLN A 139 5.49 1.70 -1.75
N GLN A 140 5.83 0.85 -2.71
CA GLN A 140 4.91 0.33 -3.73
C GLN A 140 4.15 1.40 -4.53
N THR A 141 4.71 2.62 -4.63
CA THR A 141 4.14 3.72 -5.40
C THR A 141 5.19 4.29 -6.35
N ARG A 142 4.79 4.68 -7.57
CA ARG A 142 5.73 5.19 -8.57
C ARG A 142 6.15 6.62 -8.24
N VAL A 143 7.42 6.94 -8.49
CA VAL A 143 8.02 8.27 -8.27
C VAL A 143 7.15 9.40 -8.85
N GLN A 144 6.72 9.28 -10.12
CA GLN A 144 5.93 10.33 -10.78
C GLN A 144 4.62 10.64 -10.06
N THR A 145 3.99 9.63 -9.47
CA THR A 145 2.77 9.82 -8.67
C THR A 145 3.08 10.49 -7.35
N VAL A 146 4.21 10.15 -6.72
CA VAL A 146 4.57 10.67 -5.39
C VAL A 146 4.90 12.16 -5.42
N ILE A 147 5.48 12.70 -6.50
CA ILE A 147 5.88 14.11 -6.61
C ILE A 147 4.76 15.07 -6.16
N ASP A 148 3.57 14.96 -6.75
CA ASP A 148 2.45 15.87 -6.43
C ASP A 148 1.92 15.68 -5.01
N TYR A 149 1.97 14.46 -4.47
CA TYR A 149 1.54 14.18 -3.11
C TYR A 149 2.55 14.71 -2.09
N TYR A 150 3.84 14.50 -2.33
CA TYR A 150 4.92 15.00 -1.49
C TYR A 150 4.88 16.52 -1.43
N ASN A 151 4.79 17.22 -2.57
CA ASN A 151 4.76 18.67 -2.60
C ASN A 151 3.58 19.25 -1.81
N ARG A 152 2.37 18.71 -2.00
CA ARG A 152 1.18 19.13 -1.23
C ARG A 152 1.30 18.79 0.25
N TRP A 153 1.86 17.63 0.59
CA TRP A 153 2.08 17.19 1.96
C TRP A 153 3.05 18.13 2.68
N MET A 154 4.22 18.39 2.09
CA MET A 154 5.24 19.26 2.67
C MET A 154 4.79 20.72 2.72
N LEU A 155 3.91 21.16 1.82
CA LEU A 155 3.28 22.48 1.90
C LEU A 155 2.33 22.59 3.10
N LYS A 156 1.52 21.56 3.37
CA LYS A 156 0.57 21.56 4.49
C LYS A 156 1.25 21.31 5.84
N TRP A 157 2.19 20.37 5.89
CA TRP A 157 2.92 19.97 7.09
C TRP A 157 4.43 20.01 6.81
N PRO A 158 5.06 21.20 6.90
CA PRO A 158 6.48 21.37 6.58
C PRO A 158 7.43 20.80 7.64
N SER A 159 6.94 20.47 8.84
CA SER A 159 7.76 19.85 9.90
C SER A 159 7.00 18.76 10.66
N LEU A 160 7.75 17.97 11.43
CA LEU A 160 7.20 16.94 12.33
C LEU A 160 6.11 17.48 13.26
N HIS A 161 6.31 18.67 13.84
CA HIS A 161 5.33 19.27 14.75
C HIS A 161 3.99 19.53 14.06
N HIS A 162 4.03 20.04 12.82
CA HIS A 162 2.83 20.28 12.04
C HIS A 162 2.06 18.97 11.78
N LEU A 163 2.77 17.90 11.41
CA LEU A 163 2.14 16.58 11.21
C LEU A 163 1.62 16.00 12.53
N ALA A 164 2.36 16.10 13.63
CA ALA A 164 1.98 15.55 14.92
C ALA A 164 0.68 16.17 15.48
N SER A 165 0.43 17.44 15.17
CA SER A 165 -0.81 18.15 15.52
C SER A 165 -1.98 17.89 14.56
N ALA A 166 -1.76 17.20 13.44
CA ALA A 166 -2.81 16.91 12.48
C ALA A 166 -3.79 15.85 12.98
N SER A 167 -5.04 15.94 12.52
CA SER A 167 -6.01 14.86 12.73
C SER A 167 -5.79 13.70 11.74
N LEU A 168 -6.18 12.49 12.13
CA LEU A 168 -6.13 11.32 11.24
C LEU A 168 -7.00 11.50 9.99
N GLU A 169 -8.12 12.24 10.10
CA GLU A 169 -8.98 12.52 8.95
C GLU A 169 -8.25 13.38 7.91
N GLU A 170 -7.62 14.47 8.33
CA GLU A 170 -6.82 15.30 7.41
C GLU A 170 -5.67 14.53 6.78
N VAL A 171 -4.99 13.68 7.55
CA VAL A 171 -3.91 12.81 7.05
C VAL A 171 -4.44 11.86 5.98
N ASN A 172 -5.58 11.22 6.23
CA ASN A 172 -6.23 10.34 5.26
C ASN A 172 -6.66 11.09 4.00
N GLU A 173 -7.15 12.32 4.13
CA GLU A 173 -7.51 13.18 3.00
C GLU A 173 -6.32 13.53 2.12
N MET A 174 -5.20 13.93 2.73
CA MET A 174 -3.97 14.24 1.99
C MET A 174 -3.36 13.01 1.33
N TRP A 175 -3.56 11.82 1.92
CA TRP A 175 -3.10 10.54 1.39
C TRP A 175 -4.06 9.91 0.36
N ALA A 176 -5.24 10.49 0.17
CA ALA A 176 -6.32 9.88 -0.60
C ALA A 176 -5.94 9.63 -2.06
N GLY A 177 -5.77 8.36 -2.41
CA GLY A 177 -5.37 7.91 -3.75
C GLY A 177 -4.00 7.23 -3.82
N LEU A 178 -3.13 7.40 -2.82
CA LEU A 178 -1.84 6.69 -2.74
C LEU A 178 -1.97 5.21 -2.36
N GLY A 179 -3.09 4.85 -1.73
CA GLY A 179 -3.31 3.49 -1.21
C GLY A 179 -2.44 3.17 0.00
N TYR A 180 -2.65 1.98 0.59
CA TYR A 180 -1.96 1.51 1.80
C TYR A 180 -2.00 2.54 2.95
N TYR A 181 -3.19 3.02 3.30
CA TYR A 181 -3.42 4.11 4.26
C TYR A 181 -2.84 3.88 5.66
N ARG A 182 -2.58 2.62 6.04
CA ARG A 182 -1.85 2.30 7.27
C ARG A 182 -0.46 2.99 7.32
N ARG A 183 0.17 3.26 6.16
CA ARG A 183 1.41 4.03 6.06
C ARG A 183 1.25 5.47 6.57
N ALA A 184 0.21 6.16 6.13
CA ALA A 184 -0.09 7.53 6.57
C ALA A 184 -0.38 7.60 8.07
N ARG A 185 -1.14 6.61 8.58
CA ARG A 185 -1.41 6.48 10.01
C ARG A 185 -0.12 6.29 10.81
N PHE A 186 0.79 5.42 10.36
CA PHE A 186 2.07 5.23 11.03
C PHE A 186 2.99 6.46 10.95
N LEU A 187 2.94 7.24 9.87
CA LEU A 187 3.62 8.55 9.83
C LEU A 187 3.10 9.48 10.93
N LEU A 188 1.78 9.59 11.08
CA LEU A 188 1.16 10.42 12.13
C LEU A 188 1.54 9.93 13.54
N GLU A 189 1.32 8.64 13.82
CA GLU A 189 1.63 8.03 15.12
C GLU A 189 3.13 8.17 15.45
N GLY A 190 4.01 7.96 14.47
CA GLY A 190 5.44 8.13 14.65
C GLY A 190 5.86 9.59 14.87
N ALA A 191 5.26 10.54 14.16
CA ALA A 191 5.53 11.96 14.35
C ALA A 191 5.10 12.41 15.77
N GLN A 192 3.93 11.97 16.22
CA GLN A 192 3.46 12.19 17.59
C GLN A 192 4.41 11.59 18.63
N MET A 193 4.91 10.37 18.40
CA MET A 193 5.88 9.72 19.28
C MET A 193 7.20 10.50 19.36
N ILE A 194 7.75 10.94 18.23
CA ILE A 194 9.00 11.73 18.20
C ILE A 194 8.81 13.06 18.94
N VAL A 195 7.75 13.79 18.64
CA VAL A 195 7.47 15.09 19.26
C VAL A 195 7.23 14.96 20.76
N ALA A 196 6.56 13.89 21.22
CA ALA A 196 6.37 13.62 22.64
C ALA A 196 7.67 13.26 23.38
N GLY A 197 8.67 12.71 22.67
CA GLY A 197 9.98 12.39 23.24
C GLY A 197 10.84 13.63 23.54
N GLY A 198 10.69 14.70 22.74
CA GLY A 198 11.38 15.99 22.96
C GLY A 198 12.89 15.99 22.66
N GLU A 199 13.46 14.88 22.19
CA GLU A 199 14.90 14.72 21.89
C GLU A 199 15.27 15.05 20.42
N GLY A 200 14.34 15.56 19.62
CA GLY A 200 14.51 15.78 18.18
C GLY A 200 14.35 14.51 17.35
N PHE A 201 14.68 14.56 16.05
CA PHE A 201 14.54 13.42 15.15
C PHE A 201 15.57 12.32 15.48
N PRO A 202 15.17 11.03 15.62
CA PRO A 202 16.12 9.96 15.90
C PRO A 202 17.16 9.75 14.80
N ARG A 203 18.44 9.79 15.18
CA ARG A 203 19.56 9.84 14.22
C ARG A 203 20.16 8.49 13.84
N THR A 204 19.88 7.44 14.63
CA THR A 204 20.46 6.11 14.41
C THR A 204 19.42 5.10 13.95
N VAL A 205 19.83 4.13 13.14
CA VAL A 205 18.96 3.00 12.72
C VAL A 205 18.30 2.31 13.92
N GLY A 206 19.04 2.12 15.01
CA GLY A 206 18.53 1.46 16.21
C GLY A 206 17.40 2.24 16.89
N ALA A 207 17.48 3.56 16.92
CA ALA A 207 16.42 4.41 17.46
C ALA A 207 15.24 4.52 16.49
N LEU A 208 15.51 4.69 15.19
CA LEU A 208 14.50 4.78 14.14
C LEU A 208 13.58 3.55 14.08
N ARG A 209 14.14 2.34 14.23
CA ARG A 209 13.38 1.08 14.25
C ARG A 209 12.35 0.96 15.37
N LYS A 210 12.43 1.79 16.42
CA LYS A 210 11.45 1.79 17.52
C LYS A 210 10.16 2.50 17.12
N ILE A 211 10.18 3.32 16.07
CA ILE A 211 9.03 4.09 15.60
C ILE A 211 8.10 3.17 14.80
N PRO A 212 6.78 3.18 15.06
CA PRO A 212 5.80 2.42 14.30
C PRO A 212 5.90 2.66 12.79
N GLY A 213 5.93 1.58 12.01
CA GLY A 213 6.00 1.64 10.55
C GLY A 213 7.39 1.91 9.95
N ILE A 214 8.42 2.14 10.77
CA ILE A 214 9.82 2.23 10.31
C ILE A 214 10.48 0.85 10.40
N GLY A 215 10.68 0.21 9.25
CA GLY A 215 11.45 -1.04 9.13
C GLY A 215 12.92 -0.78 8.77
N ASP A 216 13.68 -1.87 8.55
CA ASP A 216 15.12 -1.81 8.23
C ASP A 216 15.45 -0.89 7.05
N TYR A 217 14.67 -1.00 5.98
CA TYR A 217 14.82 -0.17 4.79
C TYR A 217 14.67 1.33 5.12
N THR A 218 13.54 1.72 5.72
CA THR A 218 13.24 3.13 6.01
C THR A 218 14.22 3.69 7.03
N ALA A 219 14.59 2.91 8.05
CA ALA A 219 15.57 3.32 9.05
C ALA A 219 16.94 3.58 8.41
N GLY A 220 17.43 2.66 7.57
CA GLY A 220 18.69 2.84 6.84
C GLY A 220 18.66 4.02 5.88
N ALA A 221 17.53 4.23 5.19
CA ALA A 221 17.35 5.34 4.25
C ALA A 221 17.43 6.69 4.98
N ILE A 222 16.65 6.87 6.05
CA ILE A 222 16.69 8.11 6.84
C ILE A 222 18.10 8.32 7.43
N ALA A 223 18.65 7.30 8.10
CA ALA A 223 19.93 7.42 8.79
C ALA A 223 21.09 7.75 7.84
N SER A 224 21.16 7.08 6.68
CA SER A 224 22.22 7.33 5.71
C SER A 224 22.02 8.64 4.92
N ILE A 225 20.79 8.98 4.54
CA ILE A 225 20.51 10.15 3.69
C ILE A 225 20.51 11.45 4.50
N ALA A 226 19.94 11.46 5.70
CA ALA A 226 19.82 12.66 6.51
C ALA A 226 20.98 12.85 7.49
N PHE A 227 21.50 11.75 8.06
CA PHE A 227 22.47 11.79 9.16
C PHE A 227 23.83 11.17 8.83
N ASN A 228 24.06 10.79 7.56
CA ASN A 228 25.31 10.16 7.09
C ASN A 228 25.73 8.91 7.89
N GLU A 229 24.80 8.18 8.50
CA GLU A 229 25.13 6.90 9.13
C GLU A 229 25.55 5.90 8.03
N VAL A 230 26.68 5.23 8.22
CA VAL A 230 27.23 4.26 7.25
C VAL A 230 26.48 2.93 7.37
N VAL A 231 25.28 2.90 6.80
CA VAL A 231 24.37 1.74 6.84
C VAL A 231 23.81 1.44 5.45
N PRO A 232 23.65 0.16 5.10
CA PRO A 232 23.10 -0.22 3.80
C PRO A 232 21.58 0.03 3.74
N VAL A 233 21.09 0.18 2.51
CA VAL A 233 19.66 0.19 2.20
C VAL A 233 19.38 -0.82 1.11
N VAL A 234 18.35 -1.66 1.30
CA VAL A 234 17.99 -2.72 0.35
C VAL A 234 16.50 -2.68 0.03
N ASP A 235 16.16 -2.27 -1.20
CA ASP A 235 14.82 -2.38 -1.79
C ASP A 235 14.80 -3.37 -2.97
N GLY A 236 13.67 -3.43 -3.69
CA GLY A 236 13.55 -4.27 -4.89
C GLY A 236 14.46 -3.85 -6.05
N ASN A 237 14.90 -2.59 -6.09
CA ASN A 237 15.88 -2.11 -7.08
C ASN A 237 17.28 -2.59 -6.73
N VAL A 238 17.71 -2.38 -5.49
CA VAL A 238 19.00 -2.82 -4.96
C VAL A 238 19.13 -4.34 -5.05
N VAL A 239 18.11 -5.10 -4.63
CA VAL A 239 18.09 -6.57 -4.76
C VAL A 239 18.37 -6.99 -6.20
N ARG A 240 17.72 -6.36 -7.18
CA ARG A 240 17.90 -6.70 -8.59
C ARG A 240 19.30 -6.35 -9.09
N VAL A 241 19.83 -5.20 -8.71
CA VAL A 241 21.20 -4.79 -9.06
C VAL A 241 22.21 -5.77 -8.48
N LEU A 242 22.14 -6.06 -7.17
CA LEU A 242 23.05 -6.96 -6.49
C LEU A 242 22.96 -8.40 -7.04
N ALA A 243 21.74 -8.87 -7.31
CA ALA A 243 21.53 -10.19 -7.91
C ALA A 243 22.21 -10.32 -9.26
N ARG A 244 22.18 -9.27 -10.09
CA ARG A 244 22.85 -9.26 -11.40
C ARG A 244 24.36 -9.09 -11.27
N LEU A 245 24.81 -8.23 -10.36
CA LEU A 245 26.24 -8.04 -10.11
C LEU A 245 26.93 -9.33 -9.68
N LYS A 246 26.29 -10.14 -8.84
CA LYS A 246 26.85 -11.39 -8.30
C LYS A 246 26.22 -12.66 -8.87
N ALA A 247 25.46 -12.54 -9.97
CA ALA A 247 24.77 -13.64 -10.63
C ALA A 247 23.98 -14.56 -9.68
N ILE A 248 23.25 -13.98 -8.72
CA ILE A 248 22.44 -14.70 -7.72
C ILE A 248 21.06 -15.00 -8.33
N SER A 249 20.81 -16.26 -8.68
CA SER A 249 19.55 -16.72 -9.27
C SER A 249 18.50 -17.14 -8.21
N ALA A 250 18.87 -17.15 -6.93
CA ALA A 250 17.97 -17.54 -5.83
C ALA A 250 16.72 -16.66 -5.75
N ASN A 251 15.65 -17.20 -5.17
CA ASN A 251 14.40 -16.47 -4.98
C ASN A 251 14.65 -15.28 -4.03
N PRO A 252 14.40 -14.02 -4.46
CA PRO A 252 14.73 -12.83 -3.70
C PRO A 252 13.84 -12.62 -2.47
N LYS A 253 12.83 -13.46 -2.27
CA LYS A 253 11.93 -13.42 -1.10
C LYS A 253 12.33 -14.40 0.00
N ASP A 254 13.28 -15.29 -0.27
CA ASP A 254 13.73 -16.26 0.74
C ASP A 254 14.57 -15.54 1.80
N SER A 255 14.32 -15.85 3.07
CA SER A 255 14.95 -15.13 4.19
C SER A 255 16.48 -15.18 4.17
N ALA A 256 17.08 -16.30 3.77
CA ALA A 256 18.52 -16.45 3.60
C ALA A 256 19.05 -15.53 2.49
N THR A 257 18.41 -15.54 1.32
CA THR A 257 18.77 -14.69 0.17
C THR A 257 18.68 -13.21 0.52
N VAL A 258 17.62 -12.80 1.23
CA VAL A 258 17.46 -11.41 1.70
C VAL A 258 18.64 -11.01 2.60
N LYS A 259 19.04 -11.84 3.57
CA LYS A 259 20.20 -11.58 4.42
C LYS A 259 21.49 -11.41 3.63
N SER A 260 21.69 -12.20 2.57
CA SER A 260 22.86 -12.07 1.70
C SER A 260 22.88 -10.73 0.95
N PHE A 261 21.73 -10.25 0.46
CA PHE A 261 21.67 -8.92 -0.16
C PHE A 261 21.99 -7.79 0.82
N TRP A 262 21.52 -7.89 2.08
CA TRP A 262 21.91 -6.95 3.13
C TRP A 262 23.43 -6.99 3.42
N LYS A 263 24.03 -8.19 3.48
CA LYS A 263 25.49 -8.36 3.67
C LYS A 263 26.29 -7.78 2.50
N LEU A 264 25.82 -7.96 1.26
CA LEU A 264 26.46 -7.41 0.07
C LEU A 264 26.35 -5.88 0.02
N ALA A 265 25.17 -5.33 0.31
CA ALA A 265 24.98 -3.89 0.39
C ALA A 265 25.86 -3.26 1.48
N ALA A 266 26.01 -3.93 2.64
CA ALA A 266 26.87 -3.47 3.73
C ALA A 266 28.36 -3.40 3.36
N GLN A 267 28.84 -4.28 2.46
CA GLN A 267 30.21 -4.21 1.95
C GLN A 267 30.40 -3.02 1.00
N LEU A 268 29.36 -2.66 0.25
CA LEU A 268 29.42 -1.64 -0.77
C LEU A 268 29.19 -0.22 -0.27
N VAL A 269 28.40 -0.02 0.80
CA VAL A 269 28.06 1.32 1.29
C VAL A 269 29.31 2.18 1.47
N ASP A 270 29.30 3.35 0.86
CA ASP A 270 30.42 4.27 0.90
C ASP A 270 30.53 4.91 2.30
N PRO A 271 31.73 4.92 2.93
CA PRO A 271 31.90 5.46 4.28
C PRO A 271 31.82 6.99 4.32
N ASP A 272 32.08 7.68 3.21
CA ASP A 272 32.13 9.15 3.15
C ASP A 272 30.79 9.73 2.65
N ARG A 273 30.10 9.01 1.76
CA ARG A 273 28.82 9.42 1.15
C ARG A 273 27.77 8.30 1.21
N PRO A 274 27.41 7.76 2.39
CA PRO A 274 26.53 6.59 2.49
C PRO A 274 25.13 6.86 1.93
N GLY A 275 24.58 8.05 2.18
CA GLY A 275 23.27 8.47 1.65
C GLY A 275 23.23 8.56 0.13
N ASP A 276 24.21 9.23 -0.48
CA ASP A 276 24.32 9.33 -1.94
C ASP A 276 24.59 7.95 -2.57
N PHE A 277 25.42 7.12 -1.94
CA PHE A 277 25.69 5.77 -2.42
C PHE A 277 24.42 4.91 -2.41
N ASN A 278 23.67 4.88 -1.31
CA ASN A 278 22.40 4.15 -1.25
C ASN A 278 21.41 4.65 -2.32
N GLN A 279 21.28 5.97 -2.48
CA GLN A 279 20.43 6.55 -3.51
C GLN A 279 20.89 6.22 -4.93
N SER A 280 22.20 6.22 -5.19
CA SER A 280 22.78 5.87 -6.49
C SER A 280 22.48 4.43 -6.89
N LEU A 281 22.50 3.49 -5.93
CA LEU A 281 22.21 2.09 -6.16
C LEU A 281 20.71 1.86 -6.46
N MET A 282 19.84 2.56 -5.72
CA MET A 282 18.40 2.59 -6.00
C MET A 282 18.10 3.22 -7.38
N GLU A 283 18.76 4.34 -7.69
CA GLU A 283 18.60 5.07 -8.95
C GLU A 283 19.05 4.22 -10.14
N LEU A 284 20.20 3.56 -10.04
CA LEU A 284 20.70 2.65 -11.06
C LEU A 284 19.69 1.55 -11.36
N GLY A 285 19.12 0.93 -10.32
CA GLY A 285 18.07 -0.06 -10.48
C GLY A 285 16.84 0.53 -11.19
N ALA A 286 16.42 1.73 -10.79
CA ALA A 286 15.23 2.38 -11.32
C ALA A 286 15.36 2.80 -12.79
N THR A 287 16.54 3.29 -13.23
CA THR A 287 16.70 3.97 -14.53
C THR A 287 17.51 3.19 -15.56
N ALA A 288 18.50 2.40 -15.14
CA ALA A 288 19.39 1.69 -16.06
C ALA A 288 19.23 0.17 -15.96
N CYS A 289 19.36 -0.40 -14.76
CA CYS A 289 19.25 -1.83 -14.50
C CYS A 289 17.78 -2.26 -14.32
N THR A 290 16.93 -1.98 -15.32
CA THR A 290 15.48 -2.18 -15.22
C THR A 290 15.07 -3.67 -15.27
N PRO A 291 13.84 -4.04 -14.85
CA PRO A 291 13.42 -5.44 -14.79
C PRO A 291 13.41 -6.18 -16.13
N LEU A 292 13.04 -5.51 -17.23
CA LEU A 292 12.83 -6.16 -18.54
C LEU A 292 13.91 -5.80 -19.57
N ASN A 293 14.26 -4.52 -19.68
CA ASN A 293 15.18 -4.03 -20.71
C ASN A 293 16.31 -3.23 -20.04
N PRO A 294 17.27 -3.89 -19.36
CA PRO A 294 18.35 -3.17 -18.72
C PRO A 294 19.32 -2.57 -19.75
N SER A 295 19.69 -1.31 -19.55
CA SER A 295 20.65 -0.59 -20.40
C SER A 295 22.09 -0.96 -20.01
N CYS A 296 22.46 -2.25 -20.15
CA CYS A 296 23.74 -2.78 -19.72
C CYS A 296 24.95 -2.10 -20.39
N PHE A 297 24.79 -1.61 -21.61
CA PHE A 297 25.85 -0.91 -22.34
C PHE A 297 26.25 0.43 -21.69
N SER A 298 25.28 1.18 -21.16
CA SER A 298 25.50 2.47 -20.51
C SER A 298 25.52 2.36 -18.97
N CYS A 299 25.56 1.14 -18.43
CA CYS A 299 25.60 0.94 -16.98
C CYS A 299 27.02 1.23 -16.45
N PRO A 300 27.18 2.13 -15.45
CA PRO A 300 28.48 2.55 -14.94
C PRO A 300 29.28 1.42 -14.29
N ILE A 301 28.59 0.39 -13.80
CA ILE A 301 29.19 -0.77 -13.12
C ILE A 301 29.06 -2.06 -13.94
N SER A 302 28.97 -1.94 -15.27
CA SER A 302 28.82 -3.07 -16.19
C SER A 302 30.03 -4.00 -16.21
N ILE A 303 31.23 -3.48 -15.97
CA ILE A 303 32.49 -4.25 -15.93
C ILE A 303 32.47 -5.25 -14.78
N GLN A 304 31.90 -4.87 -13.63
CA GLN A 304 31.80 -5.70 -12.43
C GLN A 304 30.57 -6.64 -12.44
N CYS A 305 29.75 -6.60 -13.50
CA CYS A 305 28.50 -7.34 -13.55
C CYS A 305 28.68 -8.79 -14.02
N GLN A 306 28.63 -9.74 -13.08
CA GLN A 306 28.81 -11.17 -13.39
C GLN A 306 27.71 -11.70 -14.31
N ALA A 307 26.44 -11.33 -14.12
CA ALA A 307 25.36 -11.77 -15.00
C ALA A 307 25.58 -11.31 -16.47
N LEU A 308 26.13 -10.11 -16.67
CA LEU A 308 26.47 -9.60 -18.01
C LEU A 308 27.66 -10.35 -18.61
N SER A 309 28.66 -10.67 -17.78
CA SER A 309 29.82 -11.49 -18.19
C SER A 309 29.38 -12.89 -18.64
N ILE A 310 28.45 -13.51 -17.91
CA ILE A 310 27.86 -14.81 -18.25
C ILE A 310 27.07 -14.72 -19.57
N SER A 311 26.17 -13.74 -19.70
CA SER A 311 25.34 -13.61 -20.92
C SER A 311 26.13 -13.32 -22.19
N ARG A 312 27.36 -12.77 -22.06
CA ARG A 312 28.28 -12.57 -23.20
C ARG A 312 28.97 -13.85 -23.64
N LYS A 313 29.06 -14.85 -22.75
CA LYS A 313 29.70 -16.15 -23.02
C LYS A 313 28.69 -17.21 -23.42
N ASP A 314 27.46 -17.11 -22.94
CA ASP A 314 26.36 -18.05 -23.20
C ASP A 314 25.10 -17.29 -23.62
N GLU A 315 24.75 -17.40 -24.90
CA GLU A 315 23.57 -16.73 -25.49
C GLU A 315 22.24 -17.26 -24.93
N SER A 316 22.24 -18.42 -24.26
CA SER A 316 21.04 -18.98 -23.63
C SER A 316 20.68 -18.32 -22.29
N VAL A 317 21.62 -17.57 -21.69
CA VAL A 317 21.46 -16.89 -20.41
C VAL A 317 21.41 -15.39 -20.62
N THR A 318 20.43 -14.74 -19.99
CA THR A 318 20.25 -13.29 -20.03
C THR A 318 20.49 -12.67 -18.67
N VAL A 319 20.89 -11.39 -18.63
CA VAL A 319 20.98 -10.63 -17.38
C VAL A 319 19.64 -10.60 -16.62
N THR A 320 18.52 -10.74 -17.34
CA THR A 320 17.17 -10.75 -16.76
C THR A 320 16.78 -12.05 -16.06
N ASP A 321 17.60 -13.10 -16.15
CA ASP A 321 17.40 -14.35 -15.40
C ASP A 321 17.79 -14.21 -13.91
N TYR A 322 18.43 -13.08 -13.57
CA TYR A 322 18.85 -12.73 -12.21
C TYR A 322 18.09 -11.49 -11.69
N PRO A 323 17.42 -11.57 -10.52
CA PRO A 323 17.12 -12.78 -9.74
C PRO A 323 15.98 -13.59 -10.37
N SER A 324 15.78 -14.84 -9.92
CA SER A 324 14.65 -15.65 -10.40
C SER A 324 13.30 -15.02 -10.06
N LYS A 325 12.35 -15.17 -10.98
CA LYS A 325 10.98 -14.69 -10.80
C LYS A 325 10.24 -15.59 -9.82
N GLY A 326 9.91 -15.06 -8.64
CA GLY A 326 9.04 -15.76 -7.69
C GLY A 326 7.64 -15.99 -8.27
N VAL A 327 7.04 -17.13 -7.93
CA VAL A 327 5.66 -17.46 -8.31
C VAL A 327 4.69 -16.47 -7.64
N LYS A 328 3.77 -15.89 -8.40
CA LYS A 328 2.73 -15.01 -7.87
C LYS A 328 1.61 -15.84 -7.25
N THR A 329 1.26 -15.55 -5.99
CA THR A 329 0.08 -16.14 -5.33
C THR A 329 -1.20 -15.63 -5.98
N LYS A 330 -2.20 -16.52 -6.17
CA LYS A 330 -3.53 -16.13 -6.65
C LYS A 330 -4.21 -15.24 -5.61
N GLN A 331 -4.84 -14.16 -6.06
CA GLN A 331 -5.62 -13.27 -5.20
C GLN A 331 -6.90 -13.96 -4.72
N ARG A 332 -7.33 -13.67 -3.49
CA ARG A 332 -8.61 -14.17 -2.97
C ARG A 332 -9.77 -13.38 -3.58
N GLU A 333 -10.86 -14.05 -3.90
CA GLU A 333 -12.07 -13.40 -4.42
C GLU A 333 -13.00 -13.05 -3.27
N GLU A 334 -13.52 -11.82 -3.28
CA GLU A 334 -14.47 -11.32 -2.30
C GLU A 334 -15.59 -10.56 -3.00
N PHE A 335 -16.75 -10.47 -2.35
CA PHE A 335 -17.95 -9.85 -2.88
C PHE A 335 -18.50 -8.82 -1.90
N SER A 336 -18.93 -7.66 -2.39
CA SER A 336 -19.52 -6.61 -1.57
C SER A 336 -20.73 -5.99 -2.27
N ALA A 337 -21.83 -5.87 -1.53
CA ALA A 337 -22.96 -5.03 -1.92
C ALA A 337 -22.73 -3.61 -1.35
N VAL A 338 -22.87 -2.59 -2.19
CA VAL A 338 -22.72 -1.18 -1.82
C VAL A 338 -23.96 -0.41 -2.24
N CYS A 339 -24.52 0.34 -1.29
CA CYS A 339 -25.70 1.16 -1.52
C CYS A 339 -25.37 2.64 -1.38
N VAL A 340 -25.52 3.37 -2.48
CA VAL A 340 -25.42 4.84 -2.47
C VAL A 340 -26.78 5.38 -2.04
N VAL A 341 -26.87 5.78 -0.78
CA VAL A 341 -28.09 6.37 -0.21
C VAL A 341 -28.05 7.88 -0.42
N GLN A 342 -28.95 8.39 -1.28
CA GLN A 342 -29.18 9.81 -1.50
C GLN A 342 -30.46 10.24 -0.78
N ILE A 343 -30.35 11.22 0.11
CA ILE A 343 -31.48 11.78 0.86
C ILE A 343 -31.82 13.15 0.26
N LEU A 344 -33.04 13.28 -0.26
CA LEU A 344 -33.58 14.57 -0.73
C LEU A 344 -34.13 15.37 0.45
N ARG A 345 -33.77 16.65 0.55
CA ARG A 345 -34.41 17.62 1.47
C ARG A 345 -35.37 18.54 0.72
N GLY A 346 -36.38 19.03 1.44
CA GLY A 346 -37.39 19.98 0.94
C GLY A 346 -38.71 19.34 0.47
N GLU A 347 -39.80 20.12 0.58
CA GLU A 347 -41.18 19.70 0.24
C GLU A 347 -41.44 19.72 -1.28
N ASP A 348 -40.73 20.55 -2.06
CA ASP A 348 -41.04 20.80 -3.47
C ASP A 348 -40.12 20.06 -4.46
N ALA A 349 -40.56 18.91 -4.96
CA ALA A 349 -39.87 18.11 -5.98
C ALA A 349 -39.91 18.72 -7.41
N PHE A 350 -40.34 19.96 -7.58
CA PHE A 350 -40.55 20.60 -8.89
C PHE A 350 -39.79 21.93 -9.09
N ALA A 351 -38.98 22.39 -8.14
CA ALA A 351 -38.09 23.53 -8.36
C ALA A 351 -36.74 23.04 -8.92
N SER A 352 -36.53 23.30 -10.21
CA SER A 352 -35.26 23.08 -10.91
C SER A 352 -34.11 23.86 -10.28
N ASP A 353 -32.94 23.21 -10.19
CA ASP A 353 -31.58 23.73 -9.99
C ASP A 353 -30.92 23.79 -8.60
N SER A 354 -31.57 23.44 -7.49
CA SER A 354 -30.85 23.29 -6.20
C SER A 354 -31.63 22.55 -5.11
N SER A 355 -32.15 21.36 -5.41
CA SER A 355 -32.65 20.49 -4.34
C SER A 355 -31.47 20.08 -3.44
N GLU A 356 -31.43 20.56 -2.19
CA GLU A 356 -30.45 20.17 -1.17
C GLU A 356 -30.54 18.66 -0.94
N SER A 357 -29.78 17.89 -1.73
CA SER A 357 -29.65 16.46 -1.56
C SER A 357 -28.24 16.14 -1.13
N GLY A 358 -28.12 15.08 -0.37
CA GLY A 358 -26.84 14.66 0.15
C GLY A 358 -26.79 13.16 0.32
N TYR A 359 -25.59 12.67 0.54
CA TYR A 359 -25.23 11.29 0.55
C TYR A 359 -24.85 10.86 1.95
N LEU A 360 -25.27 9.65 2.29
CA LEU A 360 -24.90 9.02 3.54
C LEU A 360 -23.54 8.32 3.35
N LEU A 361 -22.59 8.64 4.23
CA LEU A 361 -21.32 7.96 4.34
C LEU A 361 -21.15 7.36 5.73
N VAL A 362 -20.51 6.19 5.79
CA VAL A 362 -20.09 5.52 7.01
C VAL A 362 -18.58 5.51 7.11
N LYS A 363 -18.05 5.68 8.31
CA LYS A 363 -16.64 5.48 8.59
C LYS A 363 -16.40 3.99 8.84
N ARG A 364 -15.45 3.40 8.12
CA ARG A 364 -15.01 2.02 8.37
C ARG A 364 -14.39 1.91 9.77
N PRO A 365 -14.42 0.71 10.39
CA PRO A 365 -13.73 0.46 11.66
C PRO A 365 -12.27 0.90 11.61
N ASP A 366 -11.67 1.20 12.76
CA ASP A 366 -10.26 1.63 12.86
C ASP A 366 -9.25 0.48 12.63
N GLU A 367 -9.74 -0.73 12.35
CA GLU A 367 -8.96 -1.89 11.99
C GLU A 367 -9.44 -2.57 10.69
N GLY A 368 -8.55 -3.38 10.09
CA GLY A 368 -8.85 -4.14 8.89
C GLY A 368 -8.60 -3.38 7.57
N LEU A 369 -9.27 -3.83 6.51
CA LEU A 369 -9.13 -3.27 5.17
C LEU A 369 -9.71 -1.85 5.11
N LEU A 370 -8.93 -0.88 4.62
CA LEU A 370 -9.31 0.53 4.48
C LEU A 370 -9.78 1.17 5.81
N ALA A 371 -9.14 0.77 6.91
CA ALA A 371 -9.46 1.21 8.26
C ALA A 371 -9.58 2.74 8.41
N GLY A 372 -10.63 3.19 9.08
CA GLY A 372 -10.89 4.59 9.40
C GLY A 372 -11.28 5.49 8.21
N LEU A 373 -11.45 4.94 7.00
CA LEU A 373 -11.84 5.68 5.80
C LEU A 373 -13.35 5.74 5.62
N TRP A 374 -13.81 6.75 4.92
CA TRP A 374 -15.22 6.94 4.57
C TRP A 374 -15.62 6.11 3.34
N GLU A 375 -16.79 5.49 3.41
CA GLU A 375 -17.41 4.75 2.31
C GLU A 375 -18.94 4.91 2.31
N PHE A 376 -19.57 4.51 1.20
CA PHE A 376 -21.01 4.33 1.19
C PHE A 376 -21.40 3.09 2.00
N PRO A 377 -22.62 3.03 2.57
CA PRO A 377 -23.18 1.83 3.18
C PRO A 377 -22.84 0.57 2.39
N SER A 378 -22.15 -0.38 3.03
CA SER A 378 -21.67 -1.59 2.37
C SER A 378 -21.79 -2.82 3.27
N VAL A 379 -22.00 -3.98 2.63
CA VAL A 379 -22.04 -5.29 3.30
C VAL A 379 -21.15 -6.26 2.52
N MET A 380 -20.31 -6.99 3.25
CA MET A 380 -19.50 -8.09 2.68
C MET A 380 -20.37 -9.34 2.54
N LEU A 381 -20.31 -9.96 1.36
CA LEU A 381 -21.07 -11.16 1.03
C LEU A 381 -20.14 -12.38 1.08
N LYS A 382 -20.68 -13.54 1.47
CA LYS A 382 -19.92 -14.80 1.52
C LYS A 382 -19.57 -15.30 0.13
N ASP A 383 -20.53 -15.22 -0.78
CA ASP A 383 -20.45 -15.69 -2.16
C ASP A 383 -21.09 -14.67 -3.10
N GLU A 384 -21.02 -14.92 -4.41
CA GLU A 384 -21.79 -14.15 -5.38
C GLU A 384 -23.29 -14.34 -5.13
N ALA A 385 -23.99 -13.23 -4.89
CA ALA A 385 -25.40 -13.21 -4.56
C ALA A 385 -26.20 -12.49 -5.66
N ASP A 386 -27.45 -12.92 -5.86
CA ASP A 386 -28.39 -12.25 -6.77
C ASP A 386 -28.87 -10.89 -6.22
N SER A 387 -29.67 -10.17 -7.02
CA SER A 387 -30.13 -8.83 -6.65
C SER A 387 -30.96 -8.81 -5.36
N ASP A 388 -31.76 -9.84 -5.08
CA ASP A 388 -32.70 -9.82 -3.97
C ASP A 388 -31.97 -10.09 -2.65
N ALA A 389 -31.07 -11.08 -2.62
CA ALA A 389 -30.22 -11.36 -1.47
C ALA A 389 -29.30 -10.17 -1.14
N ARG A 390 -28.78 -9.46 -2.16
CA ARG A 390 -27.99 -8.23 -1.94
C ARG A 390 -28.82 -7.13 -1.30
N ARG A 391 -30.04 -6.91 -1.77
CA ARG A 391 -30.96 -5.88 -1.26
C ARG A 391 -31.36 -6.17 0.18
N GLU A 392 -31.70 -7.42 0.49
CA GLU A 392 -32.04 -7.85 1.86
C GLU A 392 -30.88 -7.58 2.83
N ALA A 393 -29.65 -7.91 2.43
CA ALA A 393 -28.46 -7.66 3.24
C ALA A 393 -28.22 -6.15 3.49
N ILE A 394 -28.41 -5.30 2.47
CA ILE A 394 -28.33 -3.85 2.63
C ILE A 394 -29.45 -3.32 3.52
N ASP A 395 -30.69 -3.77 3.33
CA ASP A 395 -31.84 -3.29 4.10
C ASP A 395 -31.67 -3.60 5.57
N HIS A 396 -31.21 -4.82 5.88
CA HIS A 396 -30.84 -5.21 7.24
C HIS A 396 -29.76 -4.29 7.83
N PHE A 397 -28.71 -3.97 7.05
CA PHE A 397 -27.66 -3.06 7.48
C PHE A 397 -28.18 -1.63 7.71
N LEU A 398 -29.00 -1.09 6.81
CA LEU A 398 -29.55 0.25 6.90
C LEU A 398 -30.54 0.38 8.07
N GLU A 399 -31.35 -0.64 8.31
CA GLU A 399 -32.25 -0.68 9.45
C GLU A 399 -31.50 -0.79 10.79
N GLN A 400 -30.51 -1.69 10.91
CA GLN A 400 -29.74 -1.81 12.15
C GLN A 400 -28.90 -0.57 12.46
N SER A 401 -28.21 -0.06 11.45
CA SER A 401 -27.28 1.07 11.59
C SER A 401 -28.04 2.38 11.80
N PHE A 402 -29.03 2.65 10.93
CA PHE A 402 -29.69 3.95 10.82
C PHE A 402 -31.17 3.93 11.16
N GLY A 403 -31.77 2.77 11.48
CA GLY A 403 -33.22 2.69 11.63
C GLY A 403 -33.98 3.11 10.38
N LEU A 404 -33.34 3.07 9.20
CA LEU A 404 -33.98 3.43 7.95
C LEU A 404 -34.91 2.29 7.56
N ASN A 405 -36.19 2.46 7.87
CA ASN A 405 -37.27 1.57 7.47
C ASN A 405 -38.45 2.38 6.92
N SER A 406 -39.45 1.67 6.39
CA SER A 406 -40.65 2.26 5.78
C SER A 406 -41.43 3.21 6.70
N THR A 407 -41.19 3.15 8.01
CA THR A 407 -41.80 4.07 8.99
C THR A 407 -41.13 5.44 8.95
N ILE A 408 -39.80 5.51 8.80
CA ILE A 408 -38.99 6.73 8.93
C ILE A 408 -38.68 7.39 7.57
N CYS A 409 -38.59 6.60 6.50
CA CYS A 409 -38.29 7.11 5.15
C CYS A 409 -39.31 6.64 4.12
N ILE A 410 -39.44 7.43 3.06
CA ILE A 410 -40.20 7.11 1.85
C ILE A 410 -39.16 6.87 0.74
N PRO A 411 -39.00 5.64 0.24
CA PRO A 411 -38.15 5.38 -0.92
C PRO A 411 -38.79 5.99 -2.15
N ILE A 412 -38.02 6.79 -2.90
CA ILE A 412 -38.47 7.42 -4.15
C ILE A 412 -38.09 6.53 -5.32
N THR A 413 -36.83 6.12 -5.39
CA THR A 413 -36.32 5.19 -6.39
C THR A 413 -35.27 4.28 -5.77
N ARG A 414 -35.22 3.03 -6.24
CA ARG A 414 -34.13 2.09 -5.93
C ARG A 414 -33.76 1.32 -7.17
N GLU A 415 -32.54 1.49 -7.63
CA GLU A 415 -32.07 0.97 -8.91
C GLU A 415 -30.79 0.16 -8.74
N ASP A 416 -30.68 -0.97 -9.45
CA ASP A 416 -29.41 -1.68 -9.59
C ASP A 416 -28.58 -0.95 -10.67
N VAL A 417 -27.43 -0.42 -10.26
CA VAL A 417 -26.56 0.40 -11.12
C VAL A 417 -25.58 -0.48 -11.90
N GLY A 418 -25.36 -1.71 -11.44
CA GLY A 418 -24.41 -2.67 -11.99
C GLY A 418 -23.24 -2.97 -11.07
N ASP A 419 -22.23 -3.67 -11.60
CA ASP A 419 -21.09 -4.14 -10.83
C ASP A 419 -19.74 -3.87 -11.50
N PHE A 420 -18.68 -3.88 -10.70
CA PHE A 420 -17.31 -3.83 -11.20
C PHE A 420 -16.33 -4.51 -10.24
N VAL A 421 -15.12 -4.78 -10.74
CA VAL A 421 -14.05 -5.40 -9.95
C VAL A 421 -13.04 -4.34 -9.51
N HIS A 422 -12.78 -4.29 -8.20
CA HIS A 422 -11.73 -3.50 -7.59
C HIS A 422 -10.60 -4.42 -7.11
N ILE A 423 -9.37 -4.16 -7.59
CA ILE A 423 -8.22 -5.03 -7.32
C ILE A 423 -7.33 -4.40 -6.24
N PHE A 424 -7.14 -5.14 -5.15
CA PHE A 424 -6.08 -4.94 -4.17
C PHE A 424 -4.96 -5.96 -4.42
N SER A 425 -3.78 -5.76 -3.83
CA SER A 425 -2.65 -6.67 -4.03
C SER A 425 -2.96 -8.13 -3.68
N HIS A 426 -3.79 -8.37 -2.66
CA HIS A 426 -4.16 -9.70 -2.16
C HIS A 426 -5.64 -10.06 -2.36
N ILE A 427 -6.47 -9.13 -2.85
CA ILE A 427 -7.93 -9.29 -2.95
C ILE A 427 -8.40 -8.85 -4.33
N ARG A 428 -9.24 -9.65 -4.96
CA ARG A 428 -10.06 -9.28 -6.10
C ARG A 428 -11.50 -9.09 -5.60
N LEU A 429 -11.90 -7.84 -5.34
CA LEU A 429 -13.19 -7.50 -4.76
C LEU A 429 -14.19 -7.17 -5.87
N ARG A 430 -15.26 -7.95 -6.01
CA ARG A 430 -16.39 -7.62 -6.89
C ARG A 430 -17.41 -6.80 -6.10
N ILE A 431 -17.70 -5.60 -6.60
CA ILE A 431 -18.58 -4.62 -5.95
C ILE A 431 -19.86 -4.51 -6.78
N PHE A 432 -20.99 -4.82 -6.16
CA PHE A 432 -22.33 -4.59 -6.71
C PHE A 432 -22.86 -3.27 -6.18
N VAL A 433 -23.30 -2.38 -7.07
CA VAL A 433 -23.71 -1.03 -6.73
C VAL A 433 -25.22 -0.87 -6.92
N GLU A 434 -25.88 -0.39 -5.89
CA GLU A 434 -27.26 0.09 -5.99
C GLU A 434 -27.37 1.56 -5.59
N LEU A 435 -28.36 2.24 -6.17
CA LEU A 435 -28.74 3.60 -5.80
C LEU A 435 -30.08 3.54 -5.06
N LEU A 436 -30.14 4.10 -3.86
CA LEU A 436 -31.37 4.29 -3.11
C LEU A 436 -31.59 5.79 -2.89
N VAL A 437 -32.62 6.34 -3.53
CA VAL A 437 -33.06 7.72 -3.31
C VAL A 437 -34.25 7.70 -2.36
N LEU A 438 -34.15 8.42 -1.25
CA LEU A 438 -35.20 8.45 -0.24
C LEU A 438 -35.46 9.86 0.27
N ARG A 439 -36.65 10.05 0.84
CA ARG A 439 -37.04 11.24 1.61
C ARG A 439 -37.31 10.84 3.05
N LEU A 440 -36.82 11.62 4.01
CA LEU A 440 -37.12 11.41 5.43
C LEU A 440 -38.49 12.01 5.75
N LYS A 441 -39.31 11.31 6.56
CA LYS A 441 -40.60 11.84 7.02
C LYS A 441 -40.45 12.87 8.15
N ASP A 442 -39.37 12.76 8.92
CA ASP A 442 -38.98 13.70 9.98
C ASP A 442 -37.44 13.77 10.01
N GLU A 443 -36.90 14.84 9.41
CA GLU A 443 -35.45 15.06 9.35
C GLU A 443 -34.86 15.27 10.74
N THR A 444 -35.51 16.09 11.56
CA THR A 444 -35.04 16.49 12.90
C THR A 444 -34.82 15.31 13.84
N SER A 445 -35.72 14.31 13.84
CA SER A 445 -35.55 13.15 14.70
C SER A 445 -34.49 12.17 14.21
N PHE A 446 -34.26 12.05 12.90
CA PHE A 446 -33.23 11.19 12.32
C PHE A 446 -31.82 11.67 12.70
N PHE A 447 -31.52 12.95 12.44
CA PHE A 447 -30.20 13.52 12.76
C PHE A 447 -29.94 13.58 14.28
N ARG A 448 -30.99 13.78 15.11
CA ARG A 448 -30.86 13.84 16.57
C ARG A 448 -30.68 12.47 17.25
N LYS A 449 -31.35 11.42 16.77
CA LYS A 449 -31.28 10.07 17.37
C LYS A 449 -29.92 9.40 17.18
N HIS A 450 -29.25 9.67 16.07
CA HIS A 450 -28.03 8.96 15.69
C HIS A 450 -26.73 9.64 16.15
N GLY A 451 -26.82 10.68 16.99
CA GLY A 451 -25.67 11.26 17.69
C GLY A 451 -25.17 10.43 18.89
N LYS A 452 -25.78 9.27 19.20
CA LYS A 452 -25.47 8.43 20.38
C LYS A 452 -25.15 6.96 20.06
N LYS A 453 -24.93 6.57 18.80
CA LYS A 453 -24.64 5.18 18.39
C LYS A 453 -23.15 4.94 18.11
N THR A 454 -22.74 3.68 18.19
CA THR A 454 -21.38 3.12 17.97
C THR A 454 -20.83 3.31 16.55
N LEU A 455 -21.68 3.60 15.55
CA LEU A 455 -21.28 3.79 14.16
C LEU A 455 -21.06 5.26 13.86
N THR A 456 -19.87 5.62 13.37
CA THR A 456 -19.56 6.99 12.92
C THR A 456 -20.03 7.15 11.47
N TRP A 457 -20.85 8.16 11.21
CA TRP A 457 -21.43 8.43 9.89
C TRP A 457 -21.46 9.94 9.62
N LYS A 458 -21.57 10.34 8.35
CA LYS A 458 -21.78 11.73 7.94
C LYS A 458 -22.73 11.85 6.76
N TYR A 459 -23.36 13.01 6.69
CA TYR A 459 -24.21 13.42 5.57
C TYR A 459 -23.51 14.55 4.83
N VAL A 460 -23.29 14.37 3.53
CA VAL A 460 -22.51 15.30 2.71
C VAL A 460 -23.22 15.59 1.40
N ASP A 461 -23.24 16.85 0.98
CA ASP A 461 -23.74 17.21 -0.35
C ASP A 461 -22.80 16.73 -1.47
N SER A 462 -23.22 16.91 -2.72
CA SER A 462 -22.46 16.50 -3.90
C SER A 462 -21.11 17.23 -4.05
N GLU A 463 -21.02 18.49 -3.60
CA GLU A 463 -19.80 19.31 -3.73
C GLU A 463 -18.75 18.85 -2.71
N ALA A 464 -19.14 18.73 -1.44
CA ALA A 464 -18.32 18.18 -0.37
C ALA A 464 -17.89 16.73 -0.67
N LEU A 465 -18.78 15.92 -1.27
CA LEU A 465 -18.43 14.55 -1.66
C LEU A 465 -17.30 14.51 -2.70
N SER A 466 -17.24 15.50 -3.59
CA SER A 466 -16.20 15.61 -4.61
C SER A 466 -14.83 16.06 -4.06
N SER A 467 -14.83 16.85 -2.99
CA SER A 467 -13.61 17.33 -2.33
C SER A 467 -13.08 16.37 -1.27
N LEU A 468 -13.89 15.41 -0.80
CA LEU A 468 -13.49 14.44 0.21
C LEU A 468 -12.39 13.48 -0.26
N GLY A 469 -11.53 13.11 0.69
CA GLY A 469 -10.46 12.13 0.56
C GLY A 469 -10.91 10.68 0.39
N LEU A 470 -11.85 10.41 -0.52
CA LEU A 470 -12.41 9.08 -0.74
C LEU A 470 -11.43 8.14 -1.45
N THR A 471 -11.54 6.86 -1.15
CA THR A 471 -10.75 5.83 -1.83
C THR A 471 -11.12 5.72 -3.31
N SER A 472 -10.21 5.20 -4.13
CA SER A 472 -10.50 4.97 -5.56
C SER A 472 -11.65 3.99 -5.79
N GLY A 473 -11.91 3.06 -4.86
CA GLY A 473 -13.10 2.20 -4.89
C GLY A 473 -14.39 2.99 -4.71
N VAL A 474 -14.46 3.82 -3.67
CA VAL A 474 -15.64 4.65 -3.36
C VAL A 474 -15.89 5.69 -4.46
N ARG A 475 -14.84 6.33 -5.00
CA ARG A 475 -14.96 7.25 -6.15
C ARG A 475 -15.52 6.54 -7.39
N LYS A 476 -15.15 5.29 -7.65
CA LYS A 476 -15.71 4.49 -8.76
C LYS A 476 -17.19 4.19 -8.56
N VAL A 477 -17.60 3.86 -7.33
CA VAL A 477 -19.02 3.67 -6.97
C VAL A 477 -19.81 4.95 -7.27
N TYR A 478 -19.33 6.10 -6.78
CA TYR A 478 -20.00 7.38 -7.01
C TYR A 478 -20.07 7.74 -8.50
N ALA A 479 -18.97 7.57 -9.22
CA ALA A 479 -18.93 7.82 -10.66
C ALA A 479 -19.89 6.90 -11.46
N ALA A 480 -20.06 5.65 -11.02
CA ALA A 480 -21.01 4.72 -11.64
C ALA A 480 -22.46 5.21 -11.45
N VAL A 481 -22.82 5.66 -10.24
CA VAL A 481 -24.13 6.25 -9.94
C VAL A 481 -24.38 7.51 -10.75
N GLU A 482 -23.42 8.43 -10.80
CA GLU A 482 -23.56 9.68 -11.56
C GLU A 482 -23.70 9.43 -13.07
N LYS A 483 -22.98 8.45 -13.61
CA LYS A 483 -23.14 8.02 -14.99
C LYS A 483 -24.53 7.40 -15.23
N PHE A 484 -25.02 6.59 -14.30
CA PHE A 484 -26.35 5.99 -14.37
C PHE A 484 -27.44 7.06 -14.38
N LYS A 485 -27.41 8.01 -13.44
CA LYS A 485 -28.37 9.14 -13.39
C LYS A 485 -28.42 9.92 -14.71
N LYS A 486 -27.26 10.22 -15.31
CA LYS A 486 -27.17 10.93 -16.60
C LYS A 486 -27.79 10.15 -17.76
N ASN A 487 -27.72 8.82 -17.74
CA ASN A 487 -28.29 7.97 -18.79
C ASN A 487 -29.79 7.69 -18.59
N SER A 488 -30.25 7.71 -17.35
CA SER A 488 -31.64 7.41 -16.98
C SER A 488 -32.56 8.64 -17.00
N LEU A 489 -32.01 9.86 -17.03
CA LEU A 489 -32.78 11.09 -17.30
C LEU A 489 -33.22 11.13 -18.78
N PRO A 490 -34.51 11.30 -19.10
CA PRO A 490 -34.94 11.46 -20.47
C PRO A 490 -34.28 12.71 -21.05
N LYS A 491 -33.60 12.57 -22.21
CA LYS A 491 -33.15 13.71 -23.01
C LYS A 491 -34.39 14.58 -23.28
N CYS A 492 -34.49 15.72 -22.59
CA CYS A 492 -35.55 16.69 -22.84
C CYS A 492 -35.48 17.03 -24.33
N SER A 493 -36.53 16.65 -25.06
CA SER A 493 -36.67 16.91 -26.48
C SER A 493 -36.58 18.42 -26.68
N GLN A 494 -35.61 18.85 -27.49
CA GLN A 494 -35.57 20.24 -27.94
C GLN A 494 -36.94 20.58 -28.57
N PRO A 495 -37.51 21.76 -28.28
CA PRO A 495 -38.77 22.15 -28.88
C PRO A 495 -38.58 22.19 -30.40
N ARG A 496 -39.30 21.31 -31.11
CA ARG A 496 -39.41 21.33 -32.57
C ARG A 496 -39.79 22.76 -32.97
N ARG A 497 -38.85 23.48 -33.59
CA ARG A 497 -39.15 24.74 -34.30
C ARG A 497 -40.29 24.46 -35.26
N ARG A 498 -41.50 24.94 -34.94
CA ARG A 498 -42.58 25.06 -35.91
C ARG A 498 -42.08 26.01 -37.00
N SER A 499 -41.81 25.45 -38.18
CA SER A 499 -41.68 26.22 -39.40
C SER A 499 -43.00 26.93 -39.66
N ARG A 500 -43.03 28.26 -39.46
CA ARG A 500 -44.09 29.10 -40.02
C ARG A 500 -43.98 29.05 -41.53
N LEU A 501 -44.97 28.43 -42.19
CA LEU A 501 -45.27 28.71 -43.58
C LEU A 501 -45.54 30.21 -43.72
N LYS A 502 -44.80 30.87 -44.61
CA LYS A 502 -45.17 32.18 -45.15
C LYS A 502 -46.22 31.94 -46.24
N GLN A 503 -47.39 32.56 -46.10
CA GLN A 503 -48.16 33.06 -47.23
C GLN A 503 -47.62 34.45 -47.59
#